data_AF-A0A3A9JDS5-F1
#
_entry.id   AF-A0A3A9JDS5-F1
#
_cell.length_a   1.000
_cell.length_b   1.000
_cell.length_c   1.000
_cell.angle_alpha   90.00
_cell.angle_beta   90.00
_cell.angle_gamma   90.00
#
_symmetry.space_group_name_H-M   'P 1'
#
loop_
_entity.id
_entity.type
_entity.pdbx_description
1 polymer ?
#
loop_
_entity_poly.entity_id
_entity_poly.type
_entity_poly.pdbx_seq_one_letter_code
_entity_poly.pdbx_strand_id
1 'polypeptide(L)' 'MRAQGLRLLQIWVPDTTRPGFAEEARRSALAVNRSLHAAEDQAFIDSISEGLSEKE' A
#
# COMPACT_ATOMS: atom_id res chain seq x y z
N MET A 1 -1.95 19.92 -10.66
CA MET A 1 -2.55 18.56 -10.76
C MET A 1 -2.40 18.00 -12.17
N ARG A 2 -3.30 18.24 -13.13
CA ARG A 2 -3.10 17.72 -14.50
C ARG A 2 -1.90 18.33 -15.23
N ALA A 3 -1.68 19.64 -15.07
CA ALA A 3 -0.49 20.32 -15.58
C ALA A 3 0.82 19.91 -14.89
N GLN A 4 0.75 19.19 -13.76
CA GLN A 4 1.91 18.60 -13.07
C GLN A 4 2.12 17.12 -13.48
N GLY A 5 1.44 16.65 -14.53
CA GLY A 5 1.53 15.27 -15.02
C GLY A 5 0.68 14.24 -14.25
N LEU A 6 -0.12 14.64 -13.25
CA LEU A 6 -0.94 13.71 -12.46
C LEU A 6 -2.29 13.43 -13.13
N ARG A 7 -2.64 12.14 -13.22
CA ARG A 7 -3.94 11.68 -13.72
C ARG A 7 -4.84 11.27 -12.55
N LEU A 8 -6.06 11.80 -12.52
CA LEU A 8 -7.09 11.35 -11.58
C LEU A 8 -7.49 9.92 -11.91
N LEU A 9 -7.40 9.01 -10.94
CA LEU A 9 -7.91 7.64 -11.03
C LEU A 9 -9.08 7.49 -10.06
N GLN A 10 -10.23 7.05 -10.57
CA GLN A 10 -11.35 6.62 -9.76
C GLN A 10 -11.26 5.11 -9.62
N ILE A 11 -10.90 4.67 -8.42
CA ILE A 11 -10.82 3.25 -8.06
C ILE A 11 -11.80 2.99 -6.92
N TRP A 12 -12.37 1.79 -6.90
CA TRP A 12 -13.13 1.31 -5.76
C TRP A 12 -12.15 0.73 -4.74
N VAL A 13 -12.20 1.24 -3.52
CA VAL A 13 -11.41 0.75 -2.39
C VAL A 13 -12.32 0.01 -1.40
N PRO A 14 -11.78 -0.91 -0.60
CA PRO A 14 -12.53 -1.51 0.50
C PRO A 14 -13.11 -0.46 1.45
N ASP A 15 -14.33 -0.69 1.91
CA ASP A 15 -14.97 0.12 2.94
C ASP A 15 -14.33 -0.16 4.31
N THR A 16 -13.49 0.77 4.77
CA THR A 16 -12.74 0.67 6.03
C THR A 16 -13.62 0.86 7.26
N THR A 17 -14.85 1.35 7.10
CA THR A 17 -15.81 1.59 8.20
C THR A 17 -16.65 0.36 8.53
N ARG A 18 -16.66 -0.62 7.63
CA ARG A 18 -17.46 -1.83 7.80
C ARG A 18 -16.97 -2.66 9.00
N PRO A 19 -17.87 -3.14 9.88
CA PRO A 19 -17.49 -4.01 10.99
C PRO A 19 -16.69 -5.23 10.50
N GLY A 20 -15.57 -5.51 11.16
CA GLY A 20 -14.67 -6.62 10.81
C GLY A 20 -13.58 -6.29 9.79
N PHE A 21 -13.59 -5.10 9.17
CA PHE A 21 -12.56 -4.70 8.20
C PHE A 21 -11.15 -4.78 8.80
N ALA A 22 -10.95 -4.25 10.02
CA ALA A 22 -9.64 -4.25 10.66
C ALA A 22 -9.09 -5.67 10.87
N GLU A 23 -9.95 -6.62 11.23
CA GLU A 23 -9.54 -8.02 11.43
C GLU A 23 -9.18 -8.70 10.11
N GLU A 24 -9.95 -8.45 9.06
CA GLU A 24 -9.65 -8.96 7.71
C GLU A 24 -8.35 -8.35 7.16
N ALA A 25 -8.16 -7.04 7.33
CA ALA A 25 -6.94 -6.34 6.94
C ALA A 25 -5.72 -6.92 7.67
N ARG A 26 -5.84 -7.15 8.98
CA ARG A 26 -4.79 -7.79 9.79
C ARG A 26 -4.47 -9.20 9.29
N ARG A 27 -5.49 -10.02 9.03
CA ARG A 27 -5.33 -11.38 8.51
C ARG A 27 -4.62 -11.38 7.16
N SER A 28 -5.01 -10.47 6.26
CA SER A 28 -4.42 -10.32 4.94
C SER A 28 -2.97 -9.86 5.00
N ALA A 29 -2.67 -8.86 5.84
CA ALA A 29 -1.30 -8.38 6.05
C ALA A 29 -0.39 -9.51 6.56
N LEU A 30 -0.87 -10.34 7.49
CA LEU A 30 -0.12 -11.50 7.97
C LEU A 30 0.10 -12.56 6.88
N ALA A 31 -0.86 -12.76 5.98
CA ALA A 31 -0.70 -13.70 4.87
C ALA A 31 0.40 -13.23 3.91
N VAL A 32 0.43 -11.93 3.58
CA VAL A 32 1.49 -11.32 2.76
C VAL A 32 2.85 -11.42 3.46
N ASN A 33 2.92 -11.08 4.75
CA ASN A 33 4.17 -11.15 5.51
C ASN A 33 4.74 -12.58 5.62
N ARG A 34 3.88 -13.61 5.54
CA ARG A 34 4.28 -15.03 5.56
C ARG A 34 4.51 -15.62 4.17
N SER A 35 4.36 -14.82 3.11
CA SER A 35 4.62 -15.24 1.73
C SER A 35 6.10 -15.58 1.54
N LEU A 36 6.39 -16.51 0.62
CA LEU A 36 7.77 -16.78 0.17
C LEU A 36 8.46 -15.52 -0.39
N HIS A 37 7.68 -14.55 -0.88
CA HIS A 37 8.16 -13.32 -1.49
C HIS A 37 8.28 -12.15 -0.50
N ALA A 38 7.94 -12.34 0.78
CA ALA A 38 7.83 -11.24 1.74
C ALA A 38 9.11 -10.38 1.84
N ALA A 39 10.29 -11.01 1.74
CA ALA A 39 11.57 -10.28 1.77
C ALA A 39 11.81 -9.47 0.49
N GLU A 40 11.45 -10.01 -0.67
CA GLU A 40 11.56 -9.33 -1.96
C GLU A 40 10.55 -8.18 -2.07
N ASP A 41 9.30 -8.43 -1.68
CA ASP A 41 8.23 -7.42 -1.61
C ASP A 41 8.65 -6.25 -0.72
N GLN A 42 9.21 -6.54 0.46
CA GLN A 42 9.70 -5.50 1.37
C GLN A 42 10.88 -4.73 0.78
N ALA A 43 11.88 -5.43 0.20
CA ALA A 43 13.03 -4.78 -0.42
C ALA A 43 12.62 -3.87 -1.59
N PHE A 44 11.63 -4.28 -2.38
CA PHE A 44 11.07 -3.45 -3.45
C PHE A 44 10.41 -2.19 -2.88
N ILE A 45 9.54 -2.33 -1.88
CA ILE A 45 8.87 -1.20 -1.21
C ILE A 45 9.90 -0.21 -0.65
N ASP A 46 10.93 -0.71 0.02
CA ASP A 46 11.99 0.12 0.60
C ASP A 46 12.72 0.91 -0.52
N SER A 47 13.06 0.25 -1.63
CA SER A 47 13.77 0.89 -2.75
C SER A 47 13.00 2.04 -3.42
N ILE A 48 11.66 1.98 -3.44
CA ILE A 48 10.82 3.04 -4.03
C ILE A 48 10.39 4.10 -3.01
N SER A 49 10.54 3.82 -1.71
CA SER A 49 10.15 4.73 -0.64
C SER A 49 11.22 5.79 -0.34
N GLU A 50 12.48 5.56 -0.73
CA GLU A 50 13.58 6.53 -0.55
C GLU A 50 13.27 7.91 -1.17
N GLY A 51 12.53 7.97 -2.28
CA GLY A 51 12.11 9.23 -2.92
C GLY A 51 10.90 9.94 -2.27
N LEU A 52 10.26 9.35 -1.26
CA LEU A 52 9.12 9.94 -0.55
C LEU A 52 9.51 10.65 0.75
N SER A 53 10.78 10.53 1.18
CA SER A 53 11.29 11.10 2.45
C SER A 53 12.00 12.46 2.30
N GLU A 54 12.19 12.99 1.09
CA GLU A 54 12.78 14.33 0.90
C GLU A 54 11.72 15.35 0.46
N LYS A 55 11.08 15.98 1.45
CA LYS A 55 10.66 17.40 1.48
C LYS A 55 10.31 17.80 2.92
N GLU A 56 11.32 17.92 3.77
CA GLU A 56 11.30 18.85 4.91
C GLU A 56 12.24 20.03 4.61
#